data_AF-A0A511XKW5-F1
#
_entry.id   AF-A0A511XKW5-F1
#
_cell.length_a   1.000
_cell.length_b   1.000
_cell.length_c   1.000
_cell.angle_alpha   90.00
_cell.angle_beta   90.00
_cell.angle_gamma   90.00
#
_symmetry.space_group_name_H-M   'P 1'
#
loop_
_entity.id
_entity.type
_entity.pdbx_description
1 polymer ?
#
loop_
_entity_poly.entity_id
_entity_poly.type
_entity_poly.pdbx_seq_one_letter_code
_entity_poly.pdbx_strand_id
1 'polypeptide(L)'
;MTRRATKAERPVQPPQPPLSRQEQSEKDQLLADMQRILRQLDQEHLNNAVSLAMEAARGQGELVEHFAELGRRFGSHSAKSSQRKLHVIEGGLS
;
A
#
# COMPACT_ATOMS: atom_id res chain seq x y z
N MET A 1 -8.80 -32.26 -26.05
CA MET A 1 -10.17 -31.72 -26.26
C MET A 1 -10.35 -30.51 -25.36
N THR A 2 -10.45 -29.33 -25.97
CA THR A 2 -10.35 -28.00 -25.35
C THR A 2 -11.68 -27.59 -24.71
N ARG A 3 -11.69 -27.21 -23.42
CA ARG A 3 -12.87 -26.62 -22.76
C ARG A 3 -13.04 -25.19 -23.24
N ARG A 4 -14.16 -24.94 -23.92
CA ARG A 4 -14.60 -23.64 -24.43
C ARG A 4 -15.07 -22.79 -23.24
N ALA A 5 -14.38 -21.68 -22.96
CA ALA A 5 -14.83 -20.70 -21.97
C ALA A 5 -16.07 -19.97 -22.50
N THR A 6 -17.18 -20.02 -21.77
CA THR A 6 -18.38 -19.24 -22.05
C THR A 6 -18.17 -17.80 -21.58
N LYS A 7 -18.35 -16.85 -22.50
CA LYS A 7 -18.30 -15.41 -22.26
C LYS A 7 -19.49 -15.03 -21.37
N ALA A 8 -19.24 -14.69 -20.10
CA ALA A 8 -20.29 -14.19 -19.21
C ALA A 8 -20.78 -12.83 -19.70
N GLU A 9 -22.02 -12.77 -20.20
CA GLU A 9 -22.73 -11.52 -20.46
C GLU A 9 -23.02 -10.85 -19.11
N ARG A 10 -22.50 -9.62 -18.92
CA ARG A 10 -22.88 -8.82 -17.75
C ARG A 10 -24.32 -8.34 -17.96
N PRO A 11 -25.18 -8.43 -16.94
CA PRO A 11 -26.54 -7.89 -17.06
C PRO A 11 -26.47 -6.39 -17.34
N VAL A 12 -27.14 -5.96 -18.40
CA VAL A 12 -27.31 -4.54 -18.75
C VAL A 12 -28.24 -3.96 -17.70
N GLN A 13 -27.71 -3.15 -16.78
CA GLN A 13 -28.54 -2.42 -15.82
C GLN A 13 -29.41 -1.40 -16.59
N PRO A 14 -30.71 -1.32 -16.29
CA PRO A 14 -31.56 -0.28 -16.85
C PRO A 14 -31.03 1.11 -16.45
N PRO A 15 -31.21 2.14 -17.29
CA PRO A 15 -30.76 3.48 -16.97
C PRO A 15 -31.49 3.97 -15.71
N GLN A 16 -30.71 4.32 -14.68
CA GLN A 16 -31.27 4.94 -13.47
C GLN A 16 -31.86 6.31 -13.82
N PRO A 17 -33.03 6.68 -13.25
CA PRO A 17 -33.57 8.02 -13.42
C PRO A 17 -32.58 9.06 -12.86
N PRO A 18 -32.52 10.28 -13.43
CA PRO A 18 -31.69 11.33 -12.88
C PRO A 18 -32.11 11.66 -11.44
N LEU A 19 -31.14 11.88 -10.57
CA LEU A 19 -31.36 12.31 -9.19
C LEU A 19 -32.10 13.65 -9.17
N SER A 20 -32.99 13.83 -8.20
CA SER A 20 -33.57 15.14 -7.91
C SER A 20 -32.48 16.14 -7.51
N ARG A 21 -32.76 17.44 -7.62
CA ARG A 21 -31.81 18.49 -7.20
C ARG A 21 -31.38 18.35 -5.74
N GLN A 22 -32.30 17.91 -4.88
CA GLN A 22 -32.02 17.68 -3.47
C GLN A 22 -31.08 16.48 -3.28
N GLU A 23 -31.38 15.34 -3.90
CA GLU A 23 -30.51 14.14 -3.84
C GLU A 23 -29.12 14.41 -4.42
N GLN A 24 -29.04 15.24 -5.47
CA GLN A 24 -27.75 15.66 -6.03
C GLN A 24 -26.96 16.51 -5.04
N SER A 25 -27.59 17.45 -4.33
CA SER A 25 -26.93 18.26 -3.31
C SER A 25 -26.46 17.44 -2.10
N GLU A 26 -27.26 16.46 -1.66
CA GLU A 26 -26.91 15.55 -0.57
C GLU A 26 -25.74 14.65 -0.97
N LYS A 27 -25.74 14.16 -2.22
CA LYS A 27 -24.61 13.41 -2.78
C LYS A 27 -23.34 14.25 -2.84
N ASP A 28 -23.43 15.49 -3.31
CA ASP A 28 -22.26 16.36 -3.43
C ASP A 28 -21.67 16.70 -2.05
N GLN A 29 -22.54 16.94 -1.06
CA GLN A 29 -22.13 17.13 0.33
C GLN A 29 -21.45 15.88 0.90
N LEU A 30 -22.03 14.70 0.69
CA LEU A 30 -21.46 13.44 1.14
C LEU A 30 -20.07 13.20 0.51
N LEU A 31 -19.91 13.47 -0.78
CA LEU A 31 -18.62 13.34 -1.46
C LEU A 31 -17.58 14.32 -0.89
N ALA A 32 -17.98 15.56 -0.60
CA ALA A 32 -17.11 16.55 0.02
C ALA A 32 -16.66 16.11 1.42
N ASP A 33 -17.57 15.55 2.22
CA ASP A 33 -17.27 15.03 3.55
C ASP A 33 -16.34 13.81 3.50
N MET A 34 -16.57 12.88 2.57
CA MET A 34 -15.67 11.74 2.37
C MET A 34 -14.26 12.19 1.98
N GLN A 35 -14.13 13.15 1.08
CA GLN A 35 -12.82 13.71 0.69
C GLN A 35 -12.12 14.39 1.86
N ARG A 36 -12.87 15.09 2.72
CA ARG A 36 -12.32 15.70 3.93
C ARG A 36 -11.79 14.65 4.90
N ILE A 37 -12.57 13.59 5.17
CA ILE A 37 -12.18 12.49 6.05
C ILE A 37 -10.92 11.78 5.52
N LEU A 38 -10.87 11.49 4.22
CA LEU A 38 -9.70 10.85 3.60
C LEU A 38 -8.43 11.69 3.80
N ARG A 39 -8.50 13.00 3.58
CA ARG A 39 -7.35 13.89 3.81
C ARG A 39 -6.90 13.93 5.26
N GLN A 40 -7.84 13.85 6.21
CA GLN A 40 -7.50 13.81 7.63
C GLN A 40 -6.79 12.50 7.99
N LEU A 41 -7.32 11.36 7.53
CA LEU A 41 -6.70 10.05 7.72
C LEU A 41 -5.31 9.98 7.10
N ASP A 42 -5.12 10.50 5.88
CA ASP A 42 -3.80 10.54 5.23
C ASP A 42 -2.78 11.31 6.08
N GLN A 43 -3.18 12.44 6.65
CA GLN A 43 -2.31 13.23 7.53
C GLN A 43 -1.99 12.52 8.84
N GLU A 44 -2.98 11.87 9.46
CA GLU A 44 -2.78 11.08 10.68
C GLU A 44 -1.85 9.89 10.43
N HIS A 45 -2.04 9.17 9.31
CA HIS A 45 -1.17 8.07 8.91
C HIS A 45 0.27 8.55 8.66
N LEU A 46 0.44 9.70 7.99
CA LEU A 46 1.76 10.28 7.78
C LEU A 46 2.42 10.64 9.13
N ASN A 47 1.69 11.29 10.04
CA ASN A 47 2.21 11.65 11.36
C ASN A 47 2.63 10.41 12.16
N ASN A 48 1.81 9.37 12.15
CA ASN A 48 2.12 8.11 12.83
C ASN A 48 3.35 7.43 12.22
N ALA A 49 3.45 7.38 10.89
CA ALA A 49 4.59 6.83 10.19
C ALA A 49 5.89 7.60 10.53
N VAL A 50 5.83 8.93 10.58
CA VAL A 50 6.96 9.76 10.98
C VAL A 50 7.35 9.51 12.45
N SER A 51 6.37 9.41 13.36
CA SER A 51 6.65 9.09 14.78
C SER A 51 7.37 7.76 14.91
N LEU A 52 6.86 6.71 14.27
CA LEU A 52 7.46 5.38 14.25
C LEU A 52 8.87 5.39 13.66
N ALA A 53 9.08 6.12 12.56
CA ALA A 53 10.41 6.25 11.95
C ALA A 53 11.40 6.98 12.87
N MET A 54 10.96 8.01 13.60
CA MET A 54 11.80 8.73 14.57
C MET A 54 12.16 7.85 15.77
N GLU A 55 11.21 7.08 16.31
CA GLU A 55 11.48 6.09 17.36
C GLU A 55 12.52 5.06 16.88
N ALA A 56 12.31 4.52 15.67
CA ALA A 56 13.21 3.55 15.09
C ALA A 56 14.63 4.12 14.85
N ALA A 57 14.73 5.38 14.39
CA ALA A 57 16.01 6.06 14.21
C ALA A 57 16.78 6.26 15.53
N ARG A 58 16.07 6.32 16.67
CA ARG A 58 16.66 6.36 18.01
C ARG A 58 16.97 4.96 18.56
N GLY A 59 16.69 3.90 17.81
CA GLY A 59 16.87 2.51 18.24
C GLY A 59 15.83 2.07 19.28
N GLN A 60 14.66 2.70 19.31
CA GLN A 60 13.59 2.44 20.27
C GLN A 60 12.27 2.10 19.56
N GLY A 61 11.31 1.56 20.31
CA GLY A 61 9.94 1.31 19.82
C GLY A 61 9.71 -0.08 19.24
N GLU A 62 8.43 -0.42 19.05
CA GLU A 62 7.98 -1.77 18.69
C GLU A 62 8.56 -2.27 17.36
N LEU A 63 8.76 -1.37 16.39
CA LEU A 63 9.37 -1.72 15.10
C LEU A 63 10.78 -2.27 15.28
N VAL A 64 11.60 -1.60 16.10
CA VAL A 64 12.98 -2.04 16.35
C VAL A 64 12.99 -3.38 17.05
N GLU A 65 12.11 -3.57 18.04
CA GLU A 65 11.98 -4.84 18.75
C GLU A 65 11.54 -5.99 17.83
N HIS A 66 10.57 -5.73 16.94
CA HIS A 66 10.11 -6.70 15.95
C HIS A 66 11.20 -7.06 14.95
N PHE A 67 11.93 -6.08 14.40
CA PHE A 67 13.04 -6.37 13.49
C PHE A 67 14.20 -7.08 14.18
N ALA A 68 14.49 -6.74 15.44
CA ALA A 68 15.47 -7.47 16.24
C ALA A 68 15.05 -8.92 16.47
N GLU A 69 13.77 -9.17 16.77
CA GLU A 69 13.22 -10.51 16.93
C GLU A 69 13.26 -11.31 15.62
N LEU A 70 12.92 -10.71 14.48
CA LEU A 70 13.08 -11.32 13.17
C LEU A 70 14.54 -11.66 12.88
N GLY A 71 15.47 -10.76 13.20
CA GLY A 71 16.91 -11.00 13.11
C GLY A 71 17.36 -12.19 13.96
N ARG A 72 16.86 -12.33 15.19
CA ARG A 72 17.14 -13.49 16.06
C ARG A 72 16.59 -14.80 15.48
N ARG A 73 15.36 -14.78 14.96
CA ARG A 73 14.69 -15.98 14.41
C ARG A 73 15.29 -16.46 13.09
N PHE A 74 15.66 -15.53 12.20
CA PHE A 74 16.00 -15.85 10.81
C PHE A 74 17.44 -15.47 10.39
N GLY A 75 18.19 -14.74 11.22
CA GLY A 75 19.53 -14.25 10.88
C GLY A 75 20.54 -15.36 10.57
N SER A 76 20.44 -16.51 11.26
CA SER A 76 21.30 -17.68 11.03
C SER A 76 21.05 -18.40 9.71
N HIS A 77 19.84 -18.26 9.13
CA HIS A 77 19.48 -18.83 7.83
C HIS A 77 19.83 -17.89 6.67
N SER A 78 19.83 -16.58 6.90
CA SER A 78 20.13 -15.55 5.88
C SER A 78 21.63 -15.31 5.68
N ALA A 79 22.45 -15.40 6.74
CA ALA A 79 23.88 -15.06 6.68
C ALA A 79 24.76 -16.03 5.87
N LYS A 80 24.29 -17.23 5.52
CA LYS A 80 25.08 -18.22 4.74
C LYS A 80 25.14 -17.93 3.23
N SER A 81 24.46 -16.90 2.73
CA SER A 81 24.38 -16.59 1.28
C SER A 81 25.24 -15.39 0.81
N SER A 82 25.95 -14.68 1.70
CA SER A 82 26.54 -13.37 1.37
C SER A 82 28.05 -13.35 1.10
N GLN A 83 28.63 -14.42 0.57
CA GLN A 83 29.91 -14.34 -0.15
C GLN A 83 29.67 -14.37 -1.67
N ARG A 84 28.80 -13.51 -2.19
CA ARG A 84 28.82 -13.21 -3.63
C ARG A 84 29.89 -12.15 -3.87
N LYS A 85 31.04 -12.59 -4.37
CA LYS A 85 32.05 -11.71 -4.98
C LYS A 85 31.34 -10.84 -6.03
N LEU A 86 31.21 -9.55 -5.75
CA LEU A 86 30.78 -8.57 -6.74
C LEU A 86 31.93 -8.39 -7.72
N HIS A 87 31.76 -8.88 -8.94
CA HIS A 87 32.64 -8.56 -10.06
C HIS A 87 32.13 -7.26 -10.71
N VAL A 88 32.95 -6.21 -10.67
CA VAL A 88 32.70 -4.97 -11.41
C VAL A 88 32.78 -5.31 -12.90
N ILE A 89 31.70 -5.05 -13.64
CA ILE A 89 31.73 -5.08 -15.11
C ILE A 89 32.13 -3.66 -15.53
N GLU A 90 33.35 -3.49 -16.03
CA GLU A 90 33.75 -2.25 -16.70
C GLU A 90 33.08 -2.19 -18.07
N GLY A 91 32.18 -1.24 -18.24
CA GLY A 91 31.63 -0.85 -19.54
C GLY A 91 30.71 0.34 -19.36
N GLY A 92 30.87 1.47 -20.03
CA GLY A 92 31.90 1.91 -20.96
C GLY A 92 31.63 3.40 -21.21
N LEU A 93 32.68 4.21 -21.27
CA LEU A 93 32.62 5.55 -21.85
C LEU A 93 33.22 5.44 -23.25
N SER A 94 32.36 5.48 -24.25
CA SER A 94 32.69 5.84 -25.63
C SER A 94 31.45 6.46 -26.25
#